data_AF-A0A3D4B0T7-F1
#
_entry.id   AF-A0A3D4B0T7-F1
#
_cell.length_a   1.000
_cell.length_b   1.000
_cell.length_c   1.000
_cell.angle_alpha   90.00
_cell.angle_beta   90.00
_cell.angle_gamma   90.00
#
_symmetry.space_group_name_H-M   'P 1'
#
loop_
_entity.id
_entity.type
_entity.pdbx_description
1 polymer ?
#
loop_
_entity_poly.entity_id
_entity_poly.type
_entity_poly.pdbx_seq_one_letter_code
_entity_poly.pdbx_strand_id
1 'polypeptide(L)'
;MKKLFLVTVVILLAPSLLHTYPSVSVFPTGTTVFHPDKTWSGYTVFDTPGEGGTAVIDMNGNLVKRWTEVAGVPGPFRVLPGGYVLGGTNRRRPHQEVPELI
;
A
#
# COMPACT_ATOMS: atom_id res chain seq x y z
N MET A 1 -42.26 -19.14 -23.26
CA MET A 1 -42.07 -18.73 -21.85
C MET A 1 -40.85 -19.38 -21.20
N LYS A 2 -40.74 -20.72 -21.13
CA LYS A 2 -39.59 -21.40 -20.50
C LYS A 2 -38.21 -21.06 -21.10
N LYS A 3 -38.13 -20.92 -22.43
CA LYS A 3 -36.89 -20.53 -23.12
C LYS A 3 -36.45 -19.08 -22.79
N LEU A 4 -37.40 -18.17 -22.63
CA LEU A 4 -37.13 -16.76 -22.28
C LEU A 4 -36.64 -16.65 -20.83
N PHE A 5 -37.23 -17.46 -19.93
CA PHE A 5 -36.80 -17.55 -18.54
C PHE A 5 -35.37 -18.09 -18.42
N LEU A 6 -35.03 -19.14 -19.18
CA LEU A 6 -33.68 -19.71 -19.21
C LEU A 6 -32.63 -18.70 -19.68
N VAL A 7 -32.91 -17.95 -20.74
CA VAL A 7 -32.01 -16.90 -21.25
C VAL A 7 -31.78 -15.80 -20.21
N THR A 8 -32.84 -15.42 -19.49
CA THR A 8 -32.75 -14.38 -18.44
C THR A 8 -31.88 -14.84 -17.27
N VAL A 9 -32.01 -16.10 -16.84
CA VAL A 9 -31.19 -16.70 -15.79
C VAL A 9 -29.71 -16.77 -16.20
N VAL A 10 -29.43 -17.15 -17.44
CA VAL A 10 -28.04 -17.22 -17.96
C VAL A 10 -27.41 -15.83 -18.02
N ILE A 11 -28.15 -14.81 -18.45
CA ILE A 11 -27.65 -13.42 -18.48
C ILE A 11 -27.41 -12.88 -17.06
N LEU A 12 -28.24 -13.25 -16.09
CA LEU A 12 -28.05 -12.83 -14.68
C LEU A 12 -26.89 -13.56 -13.98
N LEU A 13 -26.58 -14.80 -14.38
CA LEU A 13 -25.44 -15.56 -13.83
C LEU A 13 -24.11 -15.37 -14.58
N ALA A 14 -24.14 -14.86 -15.82
CA ALA A 14 -22.92 -14.63 -16.60
C ALA A 14 -21.93 -13.63 -15.95
N PRO A 15 -22.35 -12.52 -15.31
CA PRO A 15 -21.44 -11.57 -14.69
C PRO A 15 -20.69 -12.14 -13.48
N SER A 16 -21.29 -13.09 -12.75
CA SER A 16 -20.63 -13.78 -11.63
C SER A 16 -19.52 -14.75 -12.04
N LEU A 17 -19.39 -15.08 -13.33
CA LEU A 17 -18.26 -15.86 -13.85
C LEU A 17 -17.12 -14.97 -14.35
N LEU A 18 -17.38 -13.69 -14.56
CA LEU A 18 -16.38 -12.66 -14.88
C LEU A 18 -15.87 -12.05 -13.56
N HIS A 19 -15.34 -12.89 -12.66
CA HIS A 19 -14.60 -12.39 -11.51
C HIS A 19 -13.38 -11.62 -12.02
N THR A 20 -13.35 -10.33 -11.75
CA THR A 20 -12.19 -9.46 -11.97
C THR A 20 -11.02 -10.04 -11.17
N TYR A 21 -10.08 -10.69 -11.86
CA TYR A 21 -8.79 -11.00 -11.28
C TYR A 21 -8.14 -9.67 -10.86
N PRO A 22 -7.54 -9.57 -9.67
CA PRO A 22 -6.81 -8.38 -9.29
C PRO A 22 -5.74 -8.12 -10.35
N SER A 23 -5.79 -6.95 -10.98
CA SER A 23 -4.88 -6.54 -12.04
C SER A 23 -3.52 -6.10 -11.49
N VAL A 24 -2.96 -6.87 -10.57
CA VAL A 24 -1.59 -6.63 -10.11
C VAL A 24 -0.67 -7.18 -11.21
N SER A 25 -0.31 -6.30 -12.15
CA SER A 25 0.63 -6.59 -13.24
C SER A 25 2.09 -6.37 -12.82
N VAL A 26 2.33 -5.95 -11.57
CA VAL A 26 3.66 -5.65 -11.05
C VAL A 26 3.99 -6.71 -10.01
N PHE A 27 4.92 -7.59 -10.37
CA PHE A 27 5.43 -8.62 -9.46
C PHE A 27 6.80 -8.17 -8.95
N PRO A 28 7.09 -8.31 -7.65
CA PRO A 28 8.42 -8.04 -7.14
C PRO A 28 9.42 -8.96 -7.83
N THR A 29 10.35 -8.39 -8.59
CA THR A 29 11.34 -9.15 -9.37
C THR A 29 12.56 -9.55 -8.53
N GLY A 30 12.64 -9.10 -7.28
CA GLY A 30 13.72 -9.41 -6.36
C GLY A 30 13.66 -8.54 -5.11
N THR A 31 14.33 -9.00 -4.06
CA THR A 31 14.48 -8.26 -2.79
C THR A 31 15.97 -7.96 -2.58
N THR A 32 16.28 -6.77 -2.07
CA THR A 32 17.63 -6.46 -1.59
C THR A 32 17.82 -7.05 -0.20
N VAL A 33 18.78 -7.97 -0.05
CA VAL A 33 19.17 -8.51 1.26
C VAL A 33 20.13 -7.52 1.93
N PHE A 34 19.81 -7.13 3.16
CA PHE A 34 20.69 -6.28 3.96
C PHE A 34 21.89 -7.09 4.49
N HIS A 35 23.10 -6.69 4.08
CA HIS A 35 24.37 -7.25 4.54
C HIS A 35 25.15 -6.17 5.30
N PRO A 36 25.12 -6.13 6.64
CA PRO A 36 25.72 -5.05 7.43
C PRO A 36 27.23 -4.85 7.21
N ASP A 37 27.93 -5.91 6.81
CA ASP A 37 29.35 -5.92 6.48
C ASP A 37 29.67 -5.32 5.10
N LYS A 38 28.65 -5.17 4.23
CA LYS A 38 28.80 -4.76 2.82
C LYS A 38 27.94 -3.55 2.44
N THR A 39 27.12 -3.05 3.34
CA THR A 39 26.13 -2.00 3.06
C THR A 39 26.09 -0.97 4.18
N TRP A 40 25.61 0.22 3.88
CA TRP A 40 25.36 1.23 4.90
C TRP A 40 24.03 0.98 5.60
N SER A 41 24.04 1.13 6.92
CA SER A 41 22.82 1.06 7.72
C SER A 41 21.99 2.33 7.52
N GLY A 42 20.67 2.16 7.52
CA GLY A 42 19.73 3.25 7.34
C GLY A 42 18.34 2.89 7.85
N TYR A 43 17.43 3.84 7.65
CA TYR A 43 16.02 3.68 7.95
C TYR A 43 15.22 4.14 6.74
N THR A 44 14.14 3.43 6.44
CA THR A 44 13.20 3.82 5.39
C THR A 44 11.95 4.40 6.04
N VAL A 45 11.62 5.64 5.71
CA VAL A 45 10.38 6.31 6.11
C VAL A 45 9.40 6.30 4.94
N PHE A 46 8.17 5.89 5.17
CA PHE A 46 7.16 5.76 4.11
C PHE A 46 5.73 5.86 4.66
N ASP A 47 4.81 6.11 3.75
CA ASP A 47 3.36 6.04 3.99
C ASP A 47 2.91 4.59 4.03
N THR A 48 2.26 4.20 5.12
CA THR A 48 1.59 2.90 5.15
C THR A 48 0.23 3.00 4.47
N PRO A 49 -0.21 1.93 3.77
CA PRO A 49 -1.50 1.89 3.11
C PRO A 49 -2.67 2.16 4.05
N GLY A 50 -3.74 2.72 3.49
CA GLY A 50 -4.97 3.02 4.23
C GLY A 50 -4.76 4.06 5.33
N GLU A 51 -5.03 3.66 6.58
CA GLU A 51 -5.03 4.56 7.74
C GLU A 51 -3.87 4.34 8.70
N GLY A 52 -2.82 3.62 8.27
CA GLY A 52 -1.71 3.28 9.16
C GLY A 52 -0.75 4.44 9.44
N GLY A 53 -0.85 5.55 8.71
CA GLY A 53 0.03 6.72 8.86
C GLY A 53 1.46 6.48 8.40
N THR A 54 2.40 7.31 8.86
CA THR A 54 3.82 7.21 8.51
C THR A 54 4.52 6.16 9.38
N ALA A 55 5.30 5.29 8.75
CA ALA A 55 6.13 4.30 9.42
C ALA A 55 7.61 4.47 9.10
N VAL A 56 8.45 4.03 10.02
CA VAL A 56 9.90 3.88 9.85
C VAL A 56 10.25 2.42 10.08
N ILE A 57 10.96 1.82 9.12
CA ILE A 57 11.52 0.48 9.22
C ILE A 57 13.05 0.51 9.21
N ASP A 58 13.67 -0.49 9.83
CA ASP A 58 15.09 -0.75 9.66
C ASP A 58 15.37 -1.50 8.34
N MET A 59 16.65 -1.71 8.04
CA MET A 59 17.05 -2.39 6.80
C MET A 59 16.72 -3.88 6.75
N ASN A 60 16.36 -4.50 7.89
CA ASN A 60 15.85 -5.88 7.93
C ASN A 60 14.32 -5.94 7.73
N GLY A 61 13.66 -4.79 7.58
CA GLY A 61 12.21 -4.70 7.46
C GLY A 61 11.47 -4.68 8.79
N ASN A 62 12.17 -4.58 9.93
CA ASN A 62 11.49 -4.49 11.23
C ASN A 62 10.88 -3.09 11.40
N LEU A 63 9.65 -3.04 11.91
CA LEU A 63 9.01 -1.77 12.27
C LEU A 63 9.70 -1.15 13.49
N VAL A 64 10.29 0.03 13.29
CA VAL A 64 10.98 0.78 14.34
C VAL A 64 10.02 1.70 15.06
N LYS A 65 9.21 2.45 14.31
CA LYS A 65 8.22 3.39 14.86
C LYS A 65 7.13 3.71 13.82
N ARG A 66 5.95 4.07 14.32
CA ARG A 66 4.80 4.50 13.50
C ARG A 66 4.10 5.68 14.16
N TRP A 67 3.61 6.61 13.35
CA TRP A 67 2.80 7.76 13.75
C TRP A 67 1.50 7.73 12.96
N THR A 68 0.43 7.28 13.60
CA THR A 68 -0.89 7.14 12.97
C THR A 68 -1.55 8.49 12.68
N GLU A 69 -1.19 9.51 13.45
CA GLU A 69 -1.65 10.89 13.32
C GLU A 69 -1.05 11.62 12.12
N VAL A 70 0.13 11.17 11.65
CA VAL A 70 0.77 11.67 10.44
C VAL A 70 0.34 10.79 9.27
N ALA A 71 -0.82 11.08 8.71
CA ALA A 71 -1.46 10.26 7.68
C ALA A 71 -1.84 11.05 6.41
N GLY A 72 -1.18 12.19 6.18
CA GLY A 72 -1.38 12.97 4.97
C GLY A 72 -0.72 12.32 3.78
N VAL A 73 -1.51 11.80 2.84
CA VAL A 73 -1.02 11.16 1.60
C VAL A 73 -1.32 12.06 0.39
N PRO A 74 -0.36 12.26 -0.53
CA PRO A 74 1.08 11.99 -0.36
C PRO A 74 1.69 13.08 0.53
N GLY A 75 2.45 12.68 1.53
CA GLY A 75 3.11 13.63 2.42
C GLY A 75 4.61 13.66 2.14
N PRO A 76 5.26 14.83 2.16
CA PRO A 76 6.69 14.84 2.45
C PRO A 76 6.86 14.45 3.92
N PHE A 77 7.29 13.21 4.18
CA PHE A 77 7.71 12.79 5.52
C PHE A 77 9.20 13.00 5.67
N ARG A 78 9.59 13.53 6.82
CA ARG A 78 11.00 13.59 7.19
C ARG A 78 11.15 13.26 8.66
N VAL A 79 12.02 12.31 8.93
CA VAL A 79 12.51 12.05 10.28
C VAL A 79 13.50 13.17 10.64
N LEU A 80 13.30 13.77 11.81
CA LEU A 80 14.15 14.82 12.36
C LEU A 80 15.03 14.25 13.50
N PRO A 81 16.13 14.94 13.86
CA PRO A 81 16.95 14.54 15.00
C PRO A 81 16.12 14.37 16.28
N GLY A 82 16.45 13.36 17.08
CA GLY A 82 15.67 13.00 18.29
C GLY A 82 14.46 12.11 18.03
N GLY A 83 14.23 11.66 16.78
CA GLY A 83 13.16 10.71 16.46
C GLY A 83 11.79 11.35 16.35
N TYR A 84 11.74 12.64 16.00
CA TYR A 84 10.52 13.34 15.58
C TYR A 84 10.23 13.10 14.11
N VAL A 85 8.98 13.27 13.70
CA VAL A 85 8.57 13.22 12.30
C VAL A 85 7.88 14.53 11.92
N LEU A 86 8.22 15.04 10.73
CA LEU A 86 7.49 16.11 10.07
C LEU A 86 6.67 15.48 8.95
N GLY A 87 5.38 15.79 8.88
CA GLY A 87 4.50 15.33 7.82
C GLY A 87 3.12 15.99 7.91
N GLY A 88 2.29 15.72 6.90
CA GLY A 88 0.91 16.20 6.88
C GLY A 88 -0.03 15.28 7.66
N THR A 89 -1.15 15.83 8.14
CA THR A 89 -2.23 15.08 8.80
C THR A 89 -3.43 14.85 7.86
N ASN A 90 -3.59 15.68 6.83
CA ASN A 90 -4.73 15.65 5.92
C ASN A 90 -4.42 14.87 4.63
N ARG A 91 -5.31 13.94 4.25
CA ARG A 91 -5.23 13.24 2.96
C ARG A 91 -5.65 14.15 1.81
N ARG A 92 -4.89 14.14 0.71
CA ARG A 92 -5.26 14.85 -0.52
C ARG A 92 -6.08 13.93 -1.42
N ARG A 93 -7.30 14.36 -1.78
CA ARG A 93 -8.16 13.68 -2.78
C ARG A 93 -7.93 14.30 -4.18
N PRO A 94 -8.10 13.58 -5.30
CA PRO A 94 -8.81 12.29 -5.44
C PRO A 94 -7.96 11.07 -5.85
N HIS A 95 -6.67 11.22 -6.18
CA HIS A 95 -5.95 10.21 -6.98
C HIS A 95 -4.56 9.82 -6.49
N GLN A 96 -4.22 10.10 -5.23
CA GLN A 96 -2.86 9.91 -4.76
C GLN A 96 -2.88 9.22 -3.40
N GLU A 97 -3.07 7.90 -3.47
CA GLU A 97 -3.03 6.98 -2.34
C GLU A 97 -1.84 6.02 -2.54
N VAL A 98 -1.32 5.46 -1.45
CA VAL A 98 -0.46 4.27 -1.48
C VAL A 98 -1.40 3.10 -1.17
N PRO A 99 -2.11 2.55 -2.18
CA PRO A 99 -3.16 1.56 -1.92
C PRO A 99 -2.61 0.25 -1.32
N GLU A 100 -1.33 -0.05 -1.56
CA GLU A 100 -0.68 -1.26 -1.07
C GLU A 100 0.84 -1.07 -0.99
N LEU A 101 1.49 -1.73 -0.03
CA LEU A 101 2.93 -1.93 -0.01
C LEU A 101 3.21 -3.17 -0.84
N ILE A 102 3.67 -2.99 -2.07
CA ILE A 102 4.19 -4.10 -2.91
C ILE A 102 5.66 -4.31 -2.57
#